data_AF-A0A7U9T7K7-F1
#
_entry.id   AF-A0A7U9T7K7-F1
#
_cell.length_a   1.000
_cell.length_b   1.000
_cell.length_c   1.000
_cell.angle_alpha   90.00
_cell.angle_beta   90.00
_cell.angle_gamma   90.00
#
_symmetry.space_group_name_H-M   'P 1'
#
loop_
_entity.id
_entity.type
_entity.pdbx_description
1 polymer ?
#
loop_
_entity_poly.entity_id
_entity_poly.type
_entity_poly.pdbx_seq_one_letter_code
_entity_poly.pdbx_strand_id
1 'polypeptide(L)' 'MGAEIRFTGEGIPVTEAARIMKKDQQFIRQAMIKGILPIGVAFMKEGSKQYDYYISPKLFYEYTGYVYNEA' A
#
# COMPACT_ATOMS: atom_id res chain seq x y z
N MET A 1 12.32 3.01 -26.61
CA MET A 1 12.42 1.89 -25.66
C MET A 1 11.74 2.33 -24.38
N GLY A 2 10.49 1.93 -24.16
CA GLY A 2 9.78 2.19 -22.91
C GLY A 2 10.19 1.14 -21.89
N ALA A 3 10.53 1.55 -20.67
CA ALA A 3 10.75 0.59 -19.59
C ALA A 3 9.42 -0.11 -19.27
N GLU A 4 9.36 -1.44 -19.38
CA GLU A 4 8.21 -2.21 -18.93
C GLU A 4 8.15 -2.20 -17.41
N ILE A 5 7.13 -1.58 -16.84
CA ILE A 5 6.85 -1.69 -15.41
C ILE A 5 6.23 -3.06 -15.17
N ARG A 6 6.89 -3.89 -14.36
CA ARG A 6 6.40 -5.22 -13.97
C ARG A 6 6.00 -5.19 -12.50
N PHE A 7 4.78 -5.64 -12.23
CA PHE A 7 4.29 -5.82 -10.86
C PHE A 7 4.22 -7.31 -10.57
N THR A 8 4.88 -7.77 -9.50
CA THR A 8 4.90 -9.20 -9.11
C THR A 8 3.56 -9.68 -8.55
N GLY A 9 2.69 -8.75 -8.14
CA GLY A 9 1.40 -9.03 -7.52
C GLY A 9 1.46 -9.16 -6.00
N GLU A 10 2.67 -9.21 -5.43
CA GLU A 10 2.89 -9.19 -3.98
C GLU A 10 2.48 -7.83 -3.39
N GLY A 11 1.90 -7.86 -2.19
CA GLY A 11 1.44 -6.63 -1.53
C GLY A 11 2.62 -5.82 -0.97
N ILE A 12 2.59 -4.50 -1.10
CA ILE A 12 3.60 -3.64 -0.50
C ILE A 12 3.42 -3.65 1.04
N PRO A 13 4.48 -3.89 1.84
CA PRO A 13 4.41 -3.74 3.29
C PRO A 13 4.04 -2.31 3.69
N VAL A 14 3.20 -2.15 4.72
CA VAL A 14 2.84 -0.83 5.27
C VAL A 14 4.07 0.00 5.66
N THR A 15 5.13 -0.68 6.11
CA THR A 15 6.43 -0.07 6.45
C THR A 15 7.08 0.60 5.24
N GLU A 16 7.11 -0.08 4.09
CA GLU A 16 7.69 0.45 2.85
C GLU A 16 6.81 1.56 2.27
N ALA A 17 5.49 1.38 2.27
CA ALA A 17 4.57 2.43 1.83
C ALA A 17 4.76 3.72 2.64
N ALA A 18 4.89 3.61 3.97
CA ALA A 18 5.16 4.74 4.85
C ALA A 18 6.52 5.40 4.53
N ARG A 19 7.58 4.60 4.33
CA ARG A 19 8.91 5.07 3.95
C ARG A 19 8.89 5.85 2.64
N ILE A 20 8.23 5.32 1.62
CA ILE A 20 8.13 5.93 0.29
C ILE A 20 7.34 7.24 0.36
N MET A 21 6.23 7.27 1.10
CA MET A 21 5.39 8.47 1.24
C MET A 21 5.96 9.50 2.23
N LYS A 22 7.09 9.20 2.90
CA LYS A 22 7.66 10.01 4.00
C LYS A 22 6.61 10.31 5.08
N LYS A 23 5.86 9.29 5.45
CA LYS A 23 4.86 9.31 6.52
C LYS A 23 5.19 8.25 7.56
N ASP A 24 4.54 8.33 8.71
CA ASP A 24 4.57 7.24 9.67
C ASP A 24 3.59 6.12 9.27
N GLN A 25 3.81 4.91 9.80
CA GLN A 25 2.99 3.75 9.48
C GLN A 25 1.53 3.91 9.94
N GLN A 26 1.29 4.68 11.01
CA GLN A 26 -0.04 4.86 11.57
C GLN A 26 -0.89 5.77 10.69
N PHE A 27 -0.28 6.77 10.04
CA PHE A 27 -0.92 7.54 8.98
C PHE A 27 -1.43 6.62 7.85
N ILE A 28 -0.58 5.73 7.31
CA ILE A 28 -0.97 4.80 6.24
C ILE A 28 -2.15 3.93 6.68
N ARG A 29 -2.06 3.31 7.85
CA ARG A 29 -3.11 2.44 8.41
C ARG A 29 -4.43 3.18 8.56
N GLN A 30 -4.42 4.33 9.22
CA GLN A 30 -5.64 5.11 9.49
C GLN A 30 -6.26 5.67 8.22
N ALA A 31 -5.45 6.13 7.26
CA ALA A 31 -5.93 6.65 5.99
C ALA A 31 -6.56 5.54 5.13
N MET A 32 -6.00 4.32 5.15
CA MET A 32 -6.60 3.15 4.48
C MET A 32 -7.91 2.73 5.14
N ILE A 33 -7.97 2.64 6.47
CA ILE A 33 -9.21 2.30 7.21
C ILE A 33 -10.33 3.31 6.91
N LYS A 34 -9.99 4.61 6.83
CA LYS A 34 -10.94 5.68 6.52
C LYS A 34 -11.31 5.78 5.03
N GLY A 35 -10.68 5.00 4.16
CA GLY A 35 -10.88 5.07 2.72
C GLY A 35 -10.32 6.34 2.05
N ILE A 36 -9.46 7.08 2.75
CA ILE A 36 -8.84 8.33 2.24
C ILE A 36 -7.64 8.03 1.35
N LEU A 37 -6.96 6.89 1.59
CA LEU A 37 -5.78 6.46 0.85
C LEU A 37 -6.13 5.24 -0.01
N PRO A 38 -6.56 5.44 -1.28
CA PRO A 38 -7.09 4.38 -2.15
C PRO A 38 -5.98 3.56 -2.82
N ILE A 39 -5.02 3.07 -2.03
CA ILE A 39 -3.86 2.31 -2.50
C ILE A 39 -4.03 0.79 -2.36
N GLY A 40 -5.18 0.34 -1.88
CA GLY A 40 -5.46 -1.05 -1.59
C GLY A 40 -6.63 -1.22 -0.63
N VAL A 41 -6.56 -2.25 0.22
CA VAL A 41 -7.64 -2.66 1.12
C VAL A 41 -7.13 -2.73 2.55
N ALA A 42 -7.90 -2.16 3.47
CA ALA A 42 -7.81 -2.46 4.90
C ALA A 42 -9.02 -3.31 5.28
N PHE A 43 -8.79 -4.50 5.82
CA PHE A 43 -9.84 -5.46 6.17
C PHE A 43 -9.75 -5.83 7.64
N MET A 44 -10.88 -5.76 8.35
CA MET A 44 -10.99 -6.25 9.72
C MET A 44 -11.88 -7.48 9.72
N LYS A 45 -11.35 -8.62 10.16
CA LYS A 45 -12.15 -9.84 10.35
C LYS A 45 -13.21 -9.62 11.41
N GLU A 46 -14.39 -10.18 11.19
CA GLU A 46 -15.49 -10.11 12.16
C GLU A 46 -15.04 -10.71 13.51
N GLY A 47 -15.26 -9.98 14.60
CA GLY A 47 -14.80 -10.36 15.94
C GLY A 47 -13.31 -10.11 16.24
N SER A 48 -12.52 -9.61 15.28
CA SER A 48 -11.12 -9.23 15.50
C SER A 48 -10.97 -7.75 15.87
N LYS A 49 -9.89 -7.42 16.60
CA LYS A 49 -9.42 -6.04 16.80
C LYS A 49 -8.27 -5.66 15.86
N GLN A 50 -7.79 -6.62 15.07
CA GLN A 50 -6.66 -6.45 14.16
C GLN A 50 -7.14 -6.27 12.73
N TYR A 51 -6.45 -5.38 12.02
CA TYR A 51 -6.65 -5.12 10.60
C TYR A 51 -5.57 -5.81 9.78
N ASP A 52 -6.00 -6.50 8.73
CA ASP A 52 -5.16 -6.96 7.63
C ASP A 52 -5.08 -5.86 6.57
N TYR A 53 -3.90 -5.65 6.01
CA TYR A 53 -3.66 -4.62 4.99
C TYR A 53 -3.08 -5.28 3.74
N TYR A 54 -3.68 -4.95 2.60
CA TYR A 54 -3.14 -5.25 1.30
C TYR A 54 -2.93 -3.94 0.54
N ILE A 55 -1.69 -3.61 0.20
CA ILE A 55 -1.37 -2.45 -0.62
C ILE A 55 -1.01 -2.97 -2.01
N SER A 56 -1.80 -2.58 -3.02
CA SER A 56 -1.57 -3.00 -4.41
C SER A 56 -0.39 -2.22 -4.98
N PRO A 57 0.66 -2.88 -5.51
CA PRO A 57 1.78 -2.19 -6.16
C PRO A 57 1.33 -1.29 -7.30
N LYS A 58 0.31 -1.71 -8.05
CA LYS A 58 -0.25 -0.94 -9.16
C LYS A 58 -0.96 0.32 -8.67
N LEU A 59 -1.89 0.19 -7.72
CA LEU A 59 -2.61 1.37 -7.18
C LEU A 59 -1.66 2.32 -6.47
N PHE A 60 -0.67 1.78 -5.76
CA PHE A 60 0.33 2.58 -5.09
C PHE A 60 1.22 3.34 -6.10
N TYR A 61 1.62 2.70 -7.19
CA TYR A 61 2.31 3.36 -8.30
C TYR A 61 1.44 4.45 -8.94
N GLU A 62 0.18 4.17 -9.24
CA GLU A 62 -0.75 5.18 -9.80
C GLU A 62 -0.94 6.39 -8.87
N TYR A 63 -0.94 6.16 -7.54
CA TYR A 63 -1.12 7.22 -6.55
C TYR A 63 0.15 8.04 -6.28
N THR A 64 1.32 7.39 -6.27
CA THR A 64 2.59 8.02 -5.83
C THR A 64 3.58 8.29 -6.96
N GLY A 65 3.40 7.67 -8.11
CA GLY A 65 4.38 7.61 -9.19
C GLY A 65 5.58 6.71 -8.91
N TYR A 66 5.61 6.00 -7.77
CA TYR A 66 6.74 5.17 -7.36
C TYR A 66 6.57 3.71 -7.75
N VAL A 67 7.55 3.15 -8.46
CA VAL A 67 7.59 1.72 -8.79
C VAL A 67 8.25 0.98 -7.63
N TYR A 68 7.47 0.19 -6.90
CA TYR A 68 7.99 -0.71 -5.89
C TYR A 68 8.64 -1.92 -6.55
N ASN A 69 9.96 -2.04 -6.41
CA ASN A 69 10.71 -3.23 -6.75
C ASN A 69 11.22 -3.82 -5.45
N GLU A 70 10.72 -5.00 -5.07
CA GLU A 70 11.33 -5.79 -4.03
C GLU A 70 12.70 -6.24 -4.58
N ALA A 71 13.77 -5.75 -3.95
CA ALA A 71 15.14 -5.95 -4.41
C ALA A 71 15.67 -7.32 -4.00
#